data_AF-A0A517N158-F1
#
_entry.id   AF-A0A517N158-F1
#
_cell.length_a   1.000
_cell.length_b   1.000
_cell.length_c   1.000
_cell.angle_alpha   90.00
_cell.angle_beta   90.00
_cell.angle_gamma   90.00
#
_symmetry.space_group_name_H-M   'P 1'
#
loop_
_entity.id
_entity.type
_entity.pdbx_description
1 polymer ?
#
loop_
_entity_poly.entity_id
_entity_poly.type
_entity_poly.pdbx_seq_one_letter_code
_entity_poly.pdbx_strand_id
1 'polypeptide(L)'
;MNNVQIKLLRSIERYDGEWGWYQLDRVVNPRDFPDGLTLMDVLRSLEVDGLIEQRPATPQNKYVITETGAATIKAVENEEA
;
A
#
# COMPACT_ATOMS: atom_id res chain seq x y z
N MET A 1 8.23 9.63 -0.07
CA MET A 1 7.57 8.34 -0.37
C MET A 1 8.12 7.83 -1.69
N ASN A 2 8.40 6.54 -1.82
CA ASN A 2 8.99 5.97 -3.05
C ASN A 2 7.91 5.45 -4.02
N ASN A 3 8.31 5.14 -5.27
CA ASN A 3 7.38 4.70 -6.31
C ASN A 3 6.60 3.42 -5.95
N VAL A 4 7.22 2.47 -5.25
CA VAL A 4 6.55 1.22 -4.84
C VAL A 4 5.51 1.47 -3.74
N GLN A 5 5.78 2.37 -2.79
CA GLN A 5 4.83 2.81 -1.77
C GLN A 5 3.59 3.44 -2.41
N ILE A 6 3.78 4.37 -3.36
CA ILE A 6 2.66 5.02 -4.07
C ILE A 6 1.84 3.98 -4.85
N LYS A 7 2.51 3.06 -5.56
CA LYS A 7 1.85 1.99 -6.34
C LYS A 7 1.03 1.05 -5.45
N LEU A 8 1.57 0.66 -4.29
CA LEU A 8 0.86 -0.15 -3.31
C LEU A 8 -0.32 0.61 -2.71
N LEU A 9 -0.13 1.87 -2.32
CA LEU A 9 -1.18 2.70 -1.72
C LEU A 9 -2.36 2.87 -2.68
N ARG A 10 -2.10 3.16 -3.97
CA ARG A 10 -3.11 3.20 -5.03
C ARG A 10 -3.80 1.85 -5.26
N SER A 11 -3.06 0.74 -5.16
CA SER A 11 -3.64 -0.60 -5.29
C SER A 11 -4.57 -0.91 -4.13
N ILE A 12 -4.20 -0.52 -2.90
CA ILE A 12 -5.02 -0.71 -1.70
C ILE A 12 -6.28 0.16 -1.79
N GLU A 13 -6.16 1.44 -2.16
CA GLU A 13 -7.32 2.33 -2.37
C GLU A 13 -8.30 1.75 -3.40
N ARG A 14 -7.78 1.20 -4.50
CA ARG A 14 -8.62 0.64 -5.57
C ARG A 14 -9.38 -0.62 -5.15
N TYR A 15 -8.81 -1.43 -4.26
CA TYR A 15 -9.34 -2.74 -3.85
C TYR A 15 -9.60 -2.76 -2.33
N ASP A 16 -10.09 -1.64 -1.81
CA ASP A 16 -10.23 -1.33 -0.39
C ASP A 16 -10.92 -2.45 0.40
N GLY A 17 -10.18 -3.14 1.26
CA GLY A 17 -10.68 -4.25 2.07
C GLY A 17 -10.89 -5.57 1.33
N GLU A 18 -10.58 -5.65 0.04
CA GLU A 18 -10.69 -6.87 -0.75
C GLU A 18 -9.38 -7.66 -0.79
N TRP A 19 -8.25 -6.97 -0.77
CA TRP A 19 -6.93 -7.58 -1.03
C TRP A 19 -6.11 -7.79 0.23
N GLY A 20 -5.53 -8.98 0.34
CA GLY A 20 -4.46 -9.28 1.31
C GLY A 20 -3.09 -9.26 0.66
N TRP A 21 -2.04 -9.53 1.44
CA TRP A 21 -0.64 -9.38 1.02
C TRP A 21 -0.33 -10.19 -0.25
N TYR A 22 -0.89 -11.39 -0.40
CA TYR A 22 -0.66 -12.25 -1.56
C TYR A 22 -1.16 -11.65 -2.89
N GLN A 23 -2.25 -10.88 -2.85
CA GLN A 23 -2.77 -10.20 -4.04
C GLN A 23 -1.93 -8.96 -4.36
N LEU A 24 -1.49 -8.24 -3.33
CA LEU A 24 -0.61 -7.08 -3.45
C LEU A 24 0.77 -7.46 -4.01
N ASP A 25 1.32 -8.61 -3.60
CA ASP A 25 2.59 -9.14 -4.11
C ASP A 25 2.56 -9.37 -5.63
N ARG A 26 1.41 -9.74 -6.18
CA ARG A 26 1.25 -10.01 -7.61
C ARG A 26 1.21 -8.75 -8.49
N VAL A 27 0.98 -7.56 -7.93
CA VAL A 27 0.91 -6.31 -8.70
C VAL A 27 2.18 -5.48 -8.65
N VAL A 28 3.12 -5.84 -7.78
CA VAL A 28 4.43 -5.20 -7.64
C VAL A 28 5.53 -6.05 -8.28
N ASN A 29 6.56 -5.41 -8.83
CA ASN A 29 7.74 -6.12 -9.28
C ASN A 29 8.77 -6.11 -8.14
N PRO A 30 9.45 -7.23 -7.83
CA PRO A 30 10.57 -7.24 -6.88
C PRO A 30 11.65 -6.18 -7.16
N ARG A 31 11.81 -5.76 -8.42
CA ARG A 31 12.74 -4.69 -8.83
C ARG A 31 12.25 -3.27 -8.51
N ASP A 32 10.97 -3.10 -8.19
CA ASP A 32 10.40 -1.81 -7.80
C ASP A 32 10.77 -1.46 -6.34
N PHE A 33 11.24 -2.44 -5.56
CA PHE A 33 11.60 -2.25 -4.16
C PHE A 33 13.00 -1.63 -4.04
N PRO A 34 13.17 -0.62 -3.16
CA PRO A 34 14.51 -0.17 -2.77
C PRO A 34 15.33 -1.33 -2.23
N ASP A 35 16.65 -1.29 -2.45
CA ASP A 35 17.56 -2.37 -2.11
C ASP A 35 17.37 -2.88 -0.67
N GLY A 36 17.06 -4.17 -0.55
CA GLY A 36 16.89 -4.86 0.72
C GLY A 36 15.51 -4.78 1.35
N LEU A 37 14.54 -4.06 0.76
CA LEU A 37 13.16 -4.02 1.27
C LEU A 37 12.28 -5.11 0.62
N THR A 38 11.41 -5.70 1.43
CA THR A 38 10.36 -6.62 0.98
C THR A 38 9.00 -5.93 0.91
N LEU A 39 8.02 -6.57 0.28
CA LEU A 39 6.62 -6.14 0.34
C LEU A 39 6.14 -5.93 1.78
N MET A 40 6.48 -6.84 2.68
CA MET A 40 6.04 -6.78 4.07
C MET A 40 6.65 -5.58 4.82
N ASP A 41 7.89 -5.22 4.50
CA ASP A 41 8.52 -4.03 5.08
C ASP A 41 7.82 -2.75 4.62
N VAL A 42 7.46 -2.70 3.33
CA VAL A 42 6.73 -1.55 2.77
C VAL A 42 5.32 -1.46 3.35
N LEU A 43 4.57 -2.56 3.43
CA LEU A 43 3.23 -2.58 4.03
C LEU A 43 3.27 -2.17 5.51
N ARG A 44 4.27 -2.66 6.26
CA ARG A 44 4.48 -2.25 7.65
C ARG A 44 4.77 -0.76 7.76
N SER A 45 5.60 -0.20 6.88
CA SER A 45 5.86 1.25 6.88
C SER A 45 4.58 2.03 6.65
N LEU A 46 3.77 1.67 5.65
CA LEU A 46 2.51 2.35 5.35
C LEU A 46 1.51 2.27 6.51
N GLU A 47 1.47 1.14 7.22
CA GLU A 47 0.63 0.96 8.41
C GLU A 47 1.13 1.80 9.59
N VAL A 48 2.44 1.84 9.84
CA VAL A 48 3.07 2.70 10.87
C VAL A 48 2.84 4.19 10.58
N ASP A 49 2.91 4.57 9.31
CA ASP A 49 2.65 5.94 8.84
C ASP A 49 1.15 6.30 8.89
N GLY A 50 0.27 5.36 9.27
CA GLY A 50 -1.17 5.56 9.38
C GLY A 50 -1.87 5.73 8.04
N LEU A 51 -1.27 5.27 6.94
CA LEU A 51 -1.79 5.40 5.58
C LEU A 51 -2.71 4.23 5.20
N ILE A 52 -2.51 3.07 5.82
CA ILE A 52 -3.34 1.89 5.65
C ILE A 52 -3.66 1.25 7.00
N GLU A 53 -4.71 0.45 7.05
CA GLU A 53 -5.05 -0.40 8.19
C GLU A 53 -5.26 -1.85 7.74
N GLN A 54 -5.07 -2.79 8.66
CA GLN A 54 -5.44 -4.20 8.45
C GLN A 54 -6.80 -4.49 9.07
N ARG A 55 -7.69 -5.12 8.29
CA ARG A 55 -8.93 -5.72 8.79
C ARG A 55 -8.79 -7.23 8.92
N PRO A 56 -9.08 -7.80 10.09
CA PRO A 56 -9.09 -9.25 10.27
C PRO A 56 -10.05 -9.92 9.29
N ALA A 57 -9.56 -10.91 8.55
CA ALA A 57 -10.37 -11.72 7.64
C ALA A 57 -9.76 -13.11 7.45
N THR A 58 -10.57 -14.05 7.00
CA THR A 58 -10.16 -15.42 6.69
C THR A 58 -10.13 -15.61 5.17
N PRO A 59 -9.07 -16.19 4.58
CA PRO A 59 -7.91 -16.83 5.23
C PRO A 59 -6.78 -15.89 5.63
N GLN A 60 -6.85 -14.60 5.30
CA GLN A 60 -5.81 -13.61 5.59
C GLN A 60 -6.42 -12.22 5.77
N ASN A 61 -5.75 -11.39 6.57
CA ASN A 61 -6.10 -9.98 6.75
C ASN A 61 -6.18 -9.24 5.41
N LYS A 62 -7.06 -8.25 5.37
CA LYS A 62 -7.26 -7.37 4.23
C LYS A 62 -6.71 -5.99 4.54
N TYR A 63 -6.15 -5.34 3.54
CA TYR A 63 -5.66 -3.97 3.66
C TYR A 63 -6.73 -2.99 3.21
N VAL A 64 -6.85 -1.91 3.96
CA VAL A 64 -7.82 -0.85 3.75
C VAL A 64 -7.09 0.48 3.77
N ILE A 65 -7.49 1.40 2.90
CA ILE A 65 -6.91 2.74 2.87
C ILE A 65 -7.49 3.59 4.01
N THR A 66 -6.66 4.39 4.69
CA THR A 66 -7.15 5.36 5.66
C THR A 66 -7.49 6.69 4.96
N GLU A 67 -8.21 7.57 5.66
CA GLU A 67 -8.42 8.95 5.17
C GLU A 67 -7.08 9.66 4.89
N THR A 68 -6.08 9.47 5.77
CA THR A 68 -4.72 10.00 5.61
C THR A 68 -4.04 9.41 4.37
N GLY A 69 -4.18 8.10 4.13
CA GLY A 69 -3.67 7.43 2.94
C GLY A 69 -4.24 8.01 1.65
N ALA A 70 -5.57 8.16 1.59
CA ALA A 70 -6.24 8.72 0.42
C ALA A 70 -5.86 10.19 0.17
N ALA A 71 -5.74 11.01 1.22
CA ALA A 71 -5.25 12.38 1.09
C ALA A 71 -3.80 12.44 0.58
N THR A 72 -2.97 11.49 1.01
CA THR A 72 -1.57 11.39 0.59
C THR A 72 -1.44 11.08 -0.91
N ILE A 73 -2.28 10.18 -1.45
CA ILE A 73 -2.31 9.89 -2.90
C ILE A 73 -2.58 11.19 -3.69
N LYS A 74 -3.60 11.94 -3.28
CA LYS A 74 -3.97 13.21 -3.94
C LYS A 74 -2.87 14.26 -3.84
N ALA A 75 -2.18 14.36 -2.71
CA ALA A 75 -1.08 15.29 -2.53
C ALA A 75 0.06 15.02 -3.53
N VAL A 76 0.44 13.74 -3.69
CA VAL A 76 1.47 13.32 -4.65
C VAL A 76 1.04 13.61 -6.09
N GLU A 77 -0.22 13.37 -6.44
CA GLU A 77 -0.74 13.66 -7.80
C GLU A 77 -0.70 15.14 -8.16
N ASN A 78 -0.89 16.02 -7.18
CA ASN A 78 -0.82 17.47 -7.39
C ASN A 78 0.63 17.98 -7.50
N GLU A 79 1.61 17.23 -7.02
CA GLU A 79 3.05 17.58 -7.14
C GLU A 79 3.65 17.10 -8.47
N GLU A 80 3.03 16.11 -9.12
CA GLU A 80 3.44 15.59 -10.43
C GLU A 80 2.75 16.29 -11.63
N ALA A 81 1.79 17.18 -11.37
CA ALA A 81 1.00 17.94 -12.37
C ALA A 81 1.54 19.35 -12.61
#